data_AF-A0A7J3JF20-F1
#
_entry.id   AF-A0A7J3JF20-F1
#
_cell.length_a   1.000
_cell.length_b   1.000
_cell.length_c   1.000
_cell.angle_alpha   90.00
_cell.angle_beta   90.00
_cell.angle_gamma   90.00
#
_symmetry.space_group_name_H-M   'P 1'
#
loop_
_entity.id
_entity.type
_entity.pdbx_description
1 polymer ?
#
loop_
_entity_poly.entity_id
_entity_poly.type
_entity_poly.pdbx_seq_one_letter_code
_entity_poly.pdbx_strand_id
1 'polypeptide(L)' 'MVEAVFTDEDKKNLKVIAEELPKLRIIVEELKETLEVLSDEKLMKSITASQKDVQEKRVFSYKELLHELNIDEKEL' A
#
# COMPACT_ATOMS: atom_id res chain seq x y z
N MET A 1 -4.30 -14.91 -43.64
CA MET A 1 -3.57 -14.42 -42.45
C MET A 1 -2.16 -14.95 -42.52
N VAL A 2 -1.15 -14.12 -42.30
CA VAL A 2 0.25 -14.56 -42.25
C VAL A 2 0.51 -15.06 -40.82
N GLU A 3 0.96 -16.30 -40.67
CA GLU A 3 1.40 -16.81 -39.36
C GLU A 3 2.70 -16.11 -38.97
N ALA A 4 2.72 -15.49 -37.79
CA ALA A 4 3.95 -14.96 -37.22
C ALA A 4 4.85 -16.13 -36.81
N VAL A 5 5.95 -16.32 -37.51
CA VAL A 5 6.97 -17.31 -37.16
C VAL A 5 7.93 -16.67 -36.16
N PHE A 6 7.72 -16.93 -34.87
CA PHE A 6 8.63 -16.47 -33.82
C PHE A 6 9.93 -17.25 -33.85
N THR A 7 11.05 -16.54 -33.85
CA THR A 7 12.37 -17.10 -33.63
C THR A 7 12.51 -17.58 -32.18
N ASP A 8 13.55 -18.36 -31.89
CA ASP A 8 13.80 -18.81 -30.51
C ASP A 8 14.21 -17.65 -29.59
N GLU A 9 14.82 -16.60 -30.14
CA GLU A 9 15.11 -15.36 -29.42
C GLU A 9 13.81 -14.62 -29.06
N ASP A 10 12.85 -14.53 -29.98
CA ASP A 10 11.54 -13.94 -29.70
C ASP A 10 10.82 -14.68 -28.58
N LYS A 11 10.83 -16.02 -28.60
CA LYS A 11 10.21 -16.85 -27.55
C LYS A 11 10.87 -16.61 -26.19
N LYS A 12 12.20 -16.48 -26.15
CA LYS A 12 12.94 -16.17 -24.92
C LYS A 12 12.55 -14.80 -24.37
N ASN A 13 12.49 -13.78 -25.23
CA ASN A 13 12.12 -12.42 -24.85
C ASN A 13 10.67 -12.35 -24.36
N LEU A 14 9.74 -13.03 -25.05
CA LEU A 14 8.34 -13.13 -24.63
C LEU A 14 8.18 -13.82 -23.27
N LYS A 15 8.98 -14.86 -23.00
CA LYS A 15 8.99 -15.51 -21.68
C LYS A 15 9.42 -14.55 -20.57
N VAL A 16 10.49 -13.79 -20.80
CA VAL A 16 10.94 -12.77 -19.84
C VAL A 16 9.86 -11.72 -19.61
N ILE A 17 9.22 -11.21 -20.67
CA ILE A 17 8.13 -10.23 -20.55
C ILE A 17 6.96 -10.82 -19.75
N ALA A 18 6.57 -12.06 -20.04
CA ALA A 18 5.47 -12.72 -19.33
C ALA A 18 5.76 -12.92 -17.83
N GLU A 19 7.03 -13.12 -17.46
CA GLU A 19 7.47 -13.27 -16.07
C GLU A 19 7.61 -11.92 -15.34
N GLU A 20 8.10 -10.87 -16.00
CA GLU A 20 8.40 -9.59 -15.37
C GLU A 20 7.23 -8.59 -15.38
N LEU A 21 6.37 -8.63 -16.40
CA LEU A 21 5.26 -7.68 -16.53
C LEU A 21 4.26 -7.73 -15.36
N PRO A 22 3.89 -8.91 -14.82
CA PRO A 22 3.04 -8.98 -13.63
C PRO A 22 3.69 -8.36 -12.39
N LYS A 23 5.01 -8.52 -12.22
CA LYS A 23 5.75 -7.93 -11.10
C LYS A 23 5.77 -6.40 -11.22
N LEU A 24 6.03 -5.89 -12.42
CA LEU A 24 5.98 -4.46 -12.70
C LEU A 24 4.60 -3.88 -12.42
N ARG A 25 3.52 -4.59 -12.81
CA ARG A 25 2.15 -4.17 -12.52
C ARG A 25 1.93 -4.00 -11.01
N ILE A 26 2.35 -4.95 -10.18
CA ILE A 26 2.18 -4.88 -8.72
C ILE A 26 2.86 -3.60 -8.18
N ILE A 27 4.10 -3.37 -8.57
CA ILE A 27 4.87 -2.19 -8.12
C ILE A 27 4.19 -0.89 -8.55
N VAL A 28 3.63 -0.83 -9.76
CA VAL A 28 2.91 0.35 -10.25
C VAL A 28 1.62 0.60 -9.46
N GLU A 29 0.88 -0.46 -9.10
CA GLU A 29 -0.31 -0.31 -8.25
C GLU A 29 0.05 0.16 -6.83
N GLU A 30 1.08 -0.43 -6.21
CA GLU A 30 1.56 0.02 -4.89
C GLU A 30 2.04 1.48 -4.91
N LEU A 31 2.71 1.89 -5.98
CA LEU A 31 3.11 3.28 -6.18
C LEU A 31 1.89 4.19 -6.32
N LYS A 32 0.86 3.78 -7.07
CA LYS A 32 -0.38 4.54 -7.23
C LYS A 32 -1.07 4.74 -5.89
N GLU A 33 -1.23 3.69 -5.09
CA GLU A 33 -1.82 3.77 -3.75
C GLU A 33 -1.03 4.71 -2.83
N THR A 34 0.31 4.64 -2.89
CA THR A 34 1.18 5.54 -2.13
C THR A 34 0.97 7.00 -2.56
N LEU A 35 0.89 7.26 -3.86
CA LEU A 35 0.63 8.60 -4.39
C LEU A 35 -0.76 9.12 -4.02
N GLU A 36 -1.78 8.26 -4.00
CA GLU A 36 -3.12 8.61 -3.53
C GLU A 36 -3.08 9.14 -2.08
N VAL A 37 -2.41 8.41 -1.17
CA VAL A 37 -2.23 8.85 0.23
C VAL A 37 -1.44 10.17 0.31
N LEU A 38 -0.33 10.28 -0.43
CA LEU A 38 0.51 11.49 -0.41
C LEU A 38 -0.20 12.72 -0.98
N SER A 39 -1.13 12.53 -1.92
CA SER A 39 -1.91 13.61 -2.52
C SER A 39 -3.02 14.15 -1.63
N ASP A 40 -3.46 13.38 -0.63
CA ASP A 40 -4.45 13.83 0.34
C ASP A 40 -3.79 14.68 1.43
N GLU A 41 -3.86 16.01 1.25
CA GLU A 41 -3.28 16.98 2.17
C GLU A 41 -3.85 16.85 3.61
N LYS A 42 -5.13 16.52 3.74
CA LYS A 42 -5.78 16.38 5.06
C LYS A 42 -5.24 15.15 5.76
N LEU A 43 -5.18 14.02 5.05
CA LEU A 43 -4.61 12.79 5.58
C LEU A 43 -3.14 12.98 5.95
N MET A 44 -2.34 13.63 5.11
CA MET A 44 -0.93 13.92 5.39
C MET A 44 -0.73 14.82 6.62
N LYS A 45 -1.59 15.82 6.80
CA LYS A 45 -1.62 16.64 8.04
C LYS A 45 -1.94 15.80 9.27
N SER A 46 -2.93 14.91 9.18
CA SER A 46 -3.27 13.98 10.26
C SER A 46 -2.13 13.01 10.59
N ILE A 47 -1.50 12.42 9.57
CA ILE A 47 -0.33 11.53 9.74
C ILE A 47 0.80 12.27 10.45
N THR A 48 1.12 13.49 10.03
CA THR A 48 2.18 14.31 10.64
C THR A 48 1.89 14.62 12.11
N ALA A 49 0.63 14.96 12.43
CA ALA A 49 0.21 15.19 13.82
C ALA A 49 0.34 13.91 14.67
N SER A 50 -0.13 12.77 14.17
CA SER A 50 -0.01 11.49 14.86
C SER A 50 1.45 11.06 15.04
N GLN A 51 2.33 11.33 14.08
CA GLN A 51 3.76 11.07 14.22
C GLN A 51 4.38 11.87 15.37
N LYS A 52 4.00 13.14 15.51
CA LYS A 52 4.42 13.99 16.63
C LYS A 52 3.90 13.45 17.96
N ASP A 53 2.65 13.00 18.01
CA ASP A 53 2.05 12.40 19.20
C ASP A 53 2.82 11.15 19.65
N VAL A 54 3.18 10.27 18.73
CA VAL A 54 4.01 9.09 19.03
C VAL A 54 5.40 9.47 19.55
N GLN A 55 6.07 10.44 18.91
CA GLN A 55 7.38 10.93 19.36
C GLN A 55 7.34 11.52 20.77
N GLU A 56 6.27 12.25 21.09
CA GLU A 56 6.06 12.92 22.38
C GLU A 56 5.35 12.01 23.40
N LYS A 57 5.14 10.72 23.07
CA LYS A 57 4.44 9.72 23.90
C LYS A 57 3.01 10.10 24.29
N ARG A 58 2.34 10.93 23.49
CA ARG A 58 0.90 11.20 23.58
C ARG A 58 0.11 10.10 22.89
N VAL A 59 0.12 8.91 23.48
CA VAL A 59 -0.56 7.73 22.94
C VAL A 59 -1.49 7.14 24.00
N PHE A 60 -2.59 6.55 23.56
CA PHE A 60 -3.46 5.77 24.43
C PHE A 60 -3.01 4.31 24.44
N SER A 61 -3.01 3.69 25.62
CA SER A 61 -3.06 2.24 25.74
C SER A 61 -4.42 1.71 25.30
N TYR A 62 -4.50 0.41 25.04
CA TYR A 62 -5.75 -0.26 24.69
C TYR A 62 -6.88 0.00 25.71
N LYS A 63 -6.58 -0.09 27.00
CA LYS A 63 -7.59 0.13 28.06
C LYS A 63 -8.05 1.59 28.14
N GLU A 64 -7.13 2.54 27.98
CA GLU A 64 -7.47 3.97 27.96
C GLU A 64 -8.33 4.29 26.73
N LEU A 65 -8.03 3.68 25.57
CA LEU A 65 -8.84 3.84 24.37
C LEU A 65 -10.25 3.28 24.54
N LEU A 66 -10.41 2.07 25.12
CA LEU A 66 -11.74 1.51 25.39
C LEU A 66 -12.55 2.39 26.35
N HIS A 67 -11.88 2.93 27.38
CA HIS A 67 -12.52 3.85 28.32
C HIS A 67 -12.99 5.13 27.62
N GLU A 68 -12.14 5.75 26.79
CA GLU A 68 -12.47 6.97 26.04
C GLU A 68 -13.61 6.74 25.03
N LEU A 69 -13.65 5.56 24.41
CA LEU A 69 -14.72 5.17 23.48
C LEU A 69 -15.98 4.66 24.18
N ASN A 70 -15.98 4.57 25.51
CA ASN A 70 -17.05 4.01 26.33
C ASN A 70 -17.49 2.59 25.87
N ILE A 71 -16.50 1.76 25.54
CA ILE A 71 -16.68 0.35 25.16
C ILE A 71 -16.33 -0.53 26.36
N ASP A 72 -17.22 -1.43 26.77
CA ASP A 72 -16.88 -2.48 27.74
C ASP A 72 -16.06 -3.57 27.05
N GLU A 73 -14.88 -3.87 27.58
CA GLU A 73 -13.99 -4.93 27.10
C GLU A 73 -14.70 -6.30 27.01
N LYS A 74 -15.75 -6.52 27.81
CA LYS A 74 -16.53 -7.77 27.81
C LYS A 74 -17.56 -7.87 26.68
N GLU A 75 -17.82 -6.78 25.98
CA GLU A 75 -18.76 -6.73 24.84
C GLU A 75 -18.07 -6.95 23.48
N LEU A 76 -16.73 -7.05 23.47
CA LEU A 76 -15.88 -7.39 22.32
C LEU A 76 -15.55 -8.89 22.27
#